data_AF-A0A2K2AV35-F1
#
_entry.id   AF-A0A2K2AV35-F1
#
_cell.length_a   1.000
_cell.length_b   1.000
_cell.length_c   1.000
_cell.angle_alpha   90.00
_cell.angle_beta   90.00
_cell.angle_gamma   90.00
#
_symmetry.space_group_name_H-M   'P 1'
#
loop_
_entity.id
_entity.type
_entity.pdbx_description
1 polymer ?
#
loop_
_entity_poly.entity_id
_entity_poly.type
_entity_poly.pdbx_seq_one_letter_code
_entity_poly.pdbx_strand_id
1 'polypeptide(L)'
;MEERLMARLESAVARLEALSLRGGSVAGSGGDDASATDPSIVAFEDFMGAYLGRVSSAGEKIGGQVLAVTKILEQALNMQKELLIKIKQTQKPDLAGLAEFLKPLNEVIMKANSMTEGRRSDFFNHLKAAADSSTALAWIAYTGKDCGMSMPIAHVEESWQMAEFYNNKILVEYKSKDPNHVEWAKALKELYLPGLRDYVKSHYPLGPVWSATAKAKAAAPSAPAPPPPPPASLFTSESSSPSSSKPKVGMAAVFQEISSGKPVTSGLRKVTDNMKTKNRADRTGVVGASEKESRTSSPSFSKAGPPKLELQMGRKWVVENQIGRKNLVIDDCDAKQSVYIFGCKDSVLQVQGNFYTL
;
A
#
# COMPACT_ATOMS: atom_id res chain seq x y z
N MET A 1 6.58 21.82 30.89
CA MET A 1 6.08 22.19 29.53
C MET A 1 6.85 23.38 28.99
N GLU A 2 7.11 24.38 29.83
CA GLU A 2 7.88 25.59 29.49
C GLU A 2 9.35 25.32 29.16
N GLU A 3 10.05 24.45 29.90
CA GLU A 3 11.46 24.11 29.60
C GLU A 3 11.65 23.48 28.22
N ARG A 4 10.71 22.64 27.78
CA ARG A 4 10.77 22.01 26.45
C ARG A 4 10.49 23.02 25.33
N LEU A 5 9.70 24.06 25.62
CA LEU A 5 9.45 25.18 24.71
C LEU A 5 10.67 26.10 24.64
N MET A 6 11.31 26.36 25.79
CA MET A 6 12.51 27.18 25.92
C MET A 6 13.70 26.54 25.17
N ALA A 7 13.94 25.24 25.37
CA ALA A 7 14.98 24.52 24.65
C ALA A 7 14.77 24.51 23.12
N ARG A 8 13.50 24.47 22.66
CA ARG A 8 13.18 24.58 21.23
C ARG A 8 13.41 26.00 20.71
N LEU A 9 13.11 27.02 21.51
CA LEU A 9 13.35 28.41 21.15
C LEU A 9 14.85 28.70 21.07
N GLU A 10 15.63 28.26 22.06
CA GLU A 10 17.08 28.42 22.09
C GLU A 10 17.76 27.72 20.91
N SER A 11 17.31 26.50 20.57
CA SER A 11 17.77 25.79 19.36
C SER A 11 17.43 26.55 18.08
N ALA A 12 16.23 27.13 17.98
CA ALA A 12 15.82 27.93 16.83
C ALA A 12 16.63 29.23 16.70
N VAL A 13 16.95 29.89 17.82
CA VAL A 13 17.75 31.11 17.87
C VAL A 13 19.20 30.83 17.47
N ALA A 14 19.83 29.79 18.02
CA ALA A 14 21.19 29.40 17.66
C ALA A 14 21.34 29.09 16.15
N ARG A 15 20.32 28.48 15.54
CA ARG A 15 20.26 28.22 14.09
C ARG A 15 20.12 29.52 13.28
N LEU A 16 19.33 30.48 13.76
CA LEU A 16 19.15 31.79 13.14
C LEU A 16 20.44 32.64 13.18
N GLU A 17 21.16 32.57 14.29
CA GLU A 17 22.46 33.25 14.44
C GLU A 17 23.52 32.64 13.52
N ALA A 18 23.54 31.31 13.36
CA ALA A 18 24.41 30.63 12.40
C ALA A 18 24.12 31.02 10.94
N LEU A 19 22.85 31.26 10.59
CA LEU A 19 22.43 31.75 9.28
C LEU A 19 22.87 33.21 9.03
N SER A 20 22.79 34.06 10.05
CA SER A 20 23.23 35.45 9.96
C SER A 20 24.74 35.57 9.72
N LEU A 21 25.53 34.69 10.33
CA LEU A 21 26.98 34.63 10.14
C LEU A 21 27.41 34.10 8.75
N ARG A 22 26.55 33.33 8.06
CA ARG A 22 26.81 32.77 6.72
C ARG A 22 26.30 33.65 5.58
N GLY A 23 25.63 34.77 5.88
CA GLY A 23 25.01 35.68 4.91
C GLY A 23 25.96 36.65 4.19
N GLY A 24 27.27 36.58 4.42
CA GLY A 24 28.26 37.41 3.74
C GLY A 24 29.18 36.59 2.85
N SER A 25 28.95 36.65 1.53
CA SER A 25 29.75 36.05 0.45
C SER A 25 29.66 34.52 0.29
N VAL A 26 29.06 34.08 -0.82
CA VAL A 26 29.76 33.47 -1.97
C VAL A 26 28.71 33.15 -3.05
N ALA A 27 28.93 33.73 -4.22
CA ALA A 27 28.30 33.31 -5.46
C ALA A 27 28.94 31.99 -5.93
N GLY A 28 28.11 31.01 -6.29
CA GLY A 28 28.51 29.86 -7.12
C GLY A 28 28.55 28.52 -6.40
N SER A 29 27.69 27.61 -6.89
CA SER A 29 27.64 26.16 -6.62
C SER A 29 27.02 25.73 -5.28
N GLY A 30 25.81 25.16 -5.32
CA GLY A 30 25.17 24.59 -4.13
C GLY A 30 23.73 24.15 -4.35
N GLY A 31 23.49 23.24 -5.29
CA GLY A 31 22.16 22.63 -5.48
C GLY A 31 21.79 21.60 -4.41
N ASP A 32 22.78 21.07 -3.69
CA ASP A 32 22.57 19.97 -2.72
C ASP A 32 22.31 20.47 -1.28
N ASP A 33 22.83 21.64 -0.91
CA ASP A 33 22.76 22.14 0.49
C ASP A 33 21.43 22.87 0.80
N ALA A 34 20.69 23.29 -0.23
CA ALA A 34 19.42 24.00 -0.08
C ALA A 34 18.23 23.07 0.27
N SER A 35 18.28 21.78 -0.10
CA SER A 35 17.18 20.84 0.21
C SER A 35 17.28 20.23 1.61
N ALA A 36 18.49 20.14 2.19
CA ALA A 36 18.69 19.68 3.56
C ALA A 36 18.27 20.74 4.60
N THR A 37 18.20 22.00 4.20
CA THR A 37 17.79 23.14 5.03
C THR A 37 16.30 23.48 4.89
N ASP A 38 15.55 22.73 4.09
CA ASP A 38 14.12 22.96 3.89
C ASP A 38 13.31 22.72 5.18
N PRO A 39 12.37 23.61 5.54
CA PRO A 39 11.61 23.51 6.78
C PRO A 39 10.87 22.18 6.99
N SER A 40 10.38 21.53 5.92
CA SER A 40 9.72 20.23 6.05
C SER A 40 10.72 19.11 6.31
N ILE A 41 11.93 19.18 5.77
CA ILE A 41 12.97 18.18 6.04
C ILE A 41 13.49 18.33 7.47
N VAL A 42 13.75 19.56 7.91
CA VAL A 42 14.16 19.85 9.29
C VAL A 42 13.08 19.40 10.28
N ALA A 43 11.80 19.67 9.99
CA ALA A 43 10.71 19.19 10.83
C ALA A 43 10.60 17.66 10.89
N PHE A 44 10.97 16.96 9.81
CA PHE A 44 11.05 15.48 9.82
C PHE A 44 12.20 14.99 10.69
N GLU A 45 13.36 15.64 10.64
CA GLU A 45 14.50 15.33 11.51
C GLU A 45 14.17 15.57 12.99
N ASP A 46 13.54 16.70 13.31
CA ASP A 46 13.09 17.01 14.66
C ASP A 46 12.04 15.99 15.14
N PHE A 47 11.13 15.55 14.25
CA PHE A 47 10.20 14.45 14.51
C PHE A 47 10.94 13.14 14.83
N MET A 48 11.89 12.73 13.99
CA MET A 48 12.66 11.52 14.24
C MET A 48 13.42 11.62 15.57
N GLY A 49 14.08 12.74 15.85
CA GLY A 49 14.80 12.98 17.10
C GLY A 49 13.89 12.92 18.33
N ALA A 50 12.66 13.44 18.23
CA ALA A 50 11.72 13.48 19.34
C ALA A 50 11.10 12.12 19.68
N TYR A 51 10.83 11.26 18.69
CA TYR A 51 10.06 10.03 18.90
C TYR A 51 10.88 8.76 18.70
N LEU A 52 11.74 8.69 17.69
CA LEU A 52 12.45 7.46 17.34
C LEU A 52 13.45 7.04 18.43
N GLY A 53 14.09 8.01 19.09
CA GLY A 53 15.05 7.74 20.16
C GLY A 53 14.48 6.91 21.31
N ARG A 54 13.20 7.13 21.67
CA ARG A 54 12.52 6.34 22.71
C ARG A 54 12.26 4.90 22.27
N VAL A 55 11.79 4.71 21.03
CA VAL A 55 11.55 3.38 20.45
C VAL A 55 12.87 2.60 20.37
N SER A 56 13.92 3.23 19.84
CA SER A 56 15.25 2.61 19.72
C SER A 56 15.84 2.24 21.07
N SER A 57 15.79 3.13 22.06
CA SER A 57 16.30 2.85 23.40
C SER A 57 15.55 1.69 24.08
N ALA A 58 14.23 1.65 23.97
CA ALA A 58 13.45 0.53 24.50
C ALA A 58 13.75 -0.78 23.75
N GLY A 59 13.88 -0.73 22.43
CA GLY A 59 14.25 -1.88 21.60
C GLY A 59 15.63 -2.43 21.94
N GLU A 60 16.61 -1.56 22.23
CA GLU A 60 17.96 -1.93 22.65
C GLU A 60 17.97 -2.63 24.01
N LYS A 61 17.15 -2.17 24.97
CA LYS A 61 17.00 -2.81 26.28
C LYS A 61 16.35 -4.19 26.20
N ILE A 62 15.39 -4.37 25.29
CA ILE A 62 14.71 -5.66 25.06
C ILE A 62 15.64 -6.63 24.30
N GLY A 63 16.33 -6.13 23.28
CA GLY A 63 17.23 -6.92 22.45
C GLY A 63 16.52 -7.86 21.47
N GLY A 64 17.29 -8.84 20.96
CA GLY A 64 16.78 -9.91 20.10
C GLY A 64 16.02 -9.43 18.86
N GLN A 65 14.90 -10.09 18.57
CA GLN A 65 14.08 -9.78 17.39
C GLN A 65 13.37 -8.43 17.49
N VAL A 66 13.12 -7.93 18.70
CA VAL A 66 12.51 -6.60 18.91
C VAL A 66 13.48 -5.49 18.53
N LEU A 67 14.76 -5.61 18.91
CA LEU A 67 15.80 -4.70 18.44
C LEU A 67 15.94 -4.76 16.91
N ALA A 68 15.96 -5.96 16.33
CA ALA A 68 16.11 -6.13 14.89
C ALA A 68 14.99 -5.43 14.09
N VAL A 69 13.72 -5.61 14.48
CA VAL A 69 12.60 -4.92 13.80
C VAL A 69 12.60 -3.41 14.07
N THR A 70 13.06 -2.98 15.24
CA THR A 70 13.22 -1.55 15.56
C THR A 70 14.24 -0.88 14.65
N LYS A 71 15.37 -1.54 14.36
CA LYS A 71 16.37 -1.04 13.40
C LYS A 71 15.85 -1.01 11.96
N ILE A 72 14.98 -1.94 11.58
CA ILE A 72 14.31 -1.88 10.26
C ILE A 72 13.33 -0.71 10.19
N LEU A 73 12.59 -0.43 11.25
CA LEU A 73 11.71 0.73 11.34
C LEU A 73 12.50 2.04 11.23
N GLU A 74 13.63 2.14 11.92
CA GLU A 74 14.58 3.26 11.79
C GLU A 74 15.11 3.40 10.35
N GLN A 75 15.46 2.29 9.69
CA GLN A 75 15.84 2.30 8.27
C GLN A 75 14.71 2.82 7.37
N ALA A 76 13.46 2.43 7.64
CA ALA A 76 12.31 2.85 6.84
C ALA A 76 12.03 4.36 6.95
N LEU A 77 12.16 4.93 8.15
CA LEU A 77 12.03 6.37 8.38
C LEU A 77 13.17 7.17 7.72
N ASN A 78 14.41 6.70 7.83
CA ASN A 78 15.55 7.32 7.14
C ASN A 78 15.36 7.28 5.62
N MET A 79 14.89 6.15 5.07
CA MET A 79 14.57 6.04 3.65
C MET A 79 13.45 7.01 3.25
N GLN A 80 12.43 7.17 4.09
CA GLN A 80 11.39 8.16 3.85
C GLN A 80 11.95 9.60 3.84
N LYS A 81 12.86 9.95 4.75
CA LYS A 81 13.54 11.25 4.74
C LYS A 81 14.25 11.50 3.41
N GLU A 82 15.04 10.54 2.95
CA GLU A 82 15.77 10.64 1.67
C GLU A 82 14.81 10.81 0.49
N LEU A 83 13.68 10.08 0.48
CA LEU A 83 12.66 10.25 -0.56
C LEU A 83 11.99 11.63 -0.48
N LEU A 84 11.73 12.18 0.70
CA LEU A 84 11.19 13.52 0.86
C LEU A 84 12.15 14.61 0.34
N ILE A 85 13.46 14.45 0.56
CA ILE A 85 14.48 15.31 -0.03
C ILE A 85 14.44 15.18 -1.56
N LYS A 86 14.41 13.94 -2.08
CA LYS A 86 14.40 13.66 -3.51
C LYS A 86 13.14 14.17 -4.22
N ILE A 87 11.96 14.13 -3.57
CA ILE A 87 10.70 14.70 -4.08
C ILE A 87 10.88 16.18 -4.46
N LYS A 88 11.62 16.95 -3.63
CA LYS A 88 11.88 18.39 -3.87
C LYS A 88 12.81 18.66 -5.06
N GLN A 89 13.49 17.64 -5.55
CA GLN A 89 14.41 17.70 -6.68
C GLN A 89 13.87 16.99 -7.92
N THR A 90 12.69 16.38 -7.85
CA THR A 90 12.12 15.55 -8.91
C THR A 90 10.80 16.15 -9.39
N GLN A 91 10.57 16.16 -10.71
CA GLN A 91 9.25 16.43 -11.26
C GLN A 91 8.29 15.29 -10.91
N LYS A 92 6.99 15.58 -10.78
CA LYS A 92 5.99 14.56 -10.46
C LYS A 92 6.07 13.42 -11.50
N PRO A 93 6.46 12.20 -11.11
CA PRO A 93 6.57 11.09 -12.04
C PRO A 93 5.18 10.61 -12.46
N ASP A 94 5.14 9.88 -13.57
CA ASP A 94 3.98 9.06 -13.93
C ASP A 94 3.83 7.85 -12.99
N LEU A 95 2.82 7.02 -13.20
CA LEU A 95 2.53 5.89 -12.29
C LEU A 95 3.70 4.88 -12.23
N ALA A 96 4.36 4.62 -13.37
CA ALA A 96 5.50 3.72 -13.43
C ALA A 96 6.72 4.32 -12.72
N GLY A 97 7.04 5.59 -12.99
CA GLY A 97 8.12 6.30 -12.33
C GLY A 97 7.90 6.45 -10.81
N LEU A 98 6.65 6.60 -10.36
CA LEU A 98 6.32 6.61 -8.94
C LEU A 98 6.61 5.28 -8.26
N ALA A 99 6.29 4.15 -8.92
CA ALA A 99 6.62 2.83 -8.39
C ALA A 99 8.14 2.63 -8.27
N GLU A 100 8.91 3.06 -9.26
CA GLU A 100 10.38 3.05 -9.19
C GLU A 100 10.93 3.97 -8.11
N PHE A 101 10.34 5.15 -7.96
CA PHE A 101 10.72 6.13 -6.95
C PHE A 101 10.56 5.58 -5.53
N LEU A 102 9.45 4.86 -5.27
CA LEU A 102 9.13 4.31 -3.95
C LEU A 102 9.79 2.94 -3.68
N LYS A 103 10.43 2.34 -4.67
CA LYS A 103 11.05 1.01 -4.56
C LYS A 103 11.96 0.86 -3.33
N PRO A 104 12.85 1.81 -3.00
CA PRO A 104 13.73 1.66 -1.83
C PRO A 104 12.94 1.57 -0.51
N LEU A 105 11.88 2.35 -0.35
CA LEU A 105 11.01 2.28 0.83
C LEU A 105 10.24 0.95 0.88
N ASN A 106 9.70 0.51 -0.26
CA ASN A 106 8.98 -0.75 -0.36
C ASN A 106 9.87 -1.95 0.00
N GLU A 107 11.14 -1.95 -0.40
CA GLU A 107 12.09 -3.02 -0.03
C GLU A 107 12.29 -3.10 1.49
N VAL A 108 12.39 -1.96 2.18
CA VAL A 108 12.50 -1.94 3.64
C VAL A 108 11.20 -2.40 4.31
N ILE A 109 10.03 -1.99 3.79
CA ILE A 109 8.73 -2.46 4.28
C ILE A 109 8.59 -3.98 4.08
N MET A 110 8.99 -4.51 2.93
CA MET A 110 9.00 -5.95 2.66
C MET A 110 9.94 -6.70 3.62
N LYS A 111 11.11 -6.13 3.94
CA LYS A 111 12.02 -6.68 4.94
C LYS A 111 11.40 -6.73 6.34
N ALA A 112 10.58 -5.75 6.72
CA ALA A 112 9.84 -5.81 7.97
C ALA A 112 8.77 -6.91 7.95
N ASN A 113 8.02 -7.02 6.85
CA ASN A 113 6.99 -8.05 6.67
C ASN A 113 7.55 -9.46 6.71
N SER A 114 8.71 -9.72 6.09
CA SER A 114 9.33 -11.05 6.08
C SER A 114 9.75 -11.54 7.46
N MET A 115 9.98 -10.65 8.42
CA MET A 115 10.22 -11.04 9.82
C MET A 115 8.98 -11.68 10.48
N THR A 116 7.79 -11.47 9.93
CA THR A 116 6.53 -12.01 10.45
C THR A 116 6.14 -13.34 9.80
N GLU A 117 6.90 -13.79 8.81
CA GLU A 117 6.65 -15.03 8.07
C GLU A 117 7.29 -16.25 8.75
N GLY A 118 6.81 -17.45 8.39
CA GLY A 118 7.36 -18.71 8.88
C GLY A 118 6.94 -19.06 10.30
N ARG A 119 7.87 -19.65 11.08
CA ARG A 119 7.58 -20.10 12.44
C ARG A 119 7.28 -18.90 13.32
N ARG A 120 6.13 -18.93 13.99
CA ARG A 120 5.69 -17.86 14.89
C ARG A 120 6.72 -17.62 16.00
N SER A 121 7.24 -16.40 16.04
CA SER A 121 8.16 -15.89 17.06
C SER A 121 7.44 -15.62 18.39
N ASP A 122 8.16 -15.72 19.50
CA ASP A 122 7.68 -15.28 20.82
C ASP A 122 7.43 -13.76 20.86
N PHE A 123 8.12 -12.99 20.00
CA PHE A 123 7.94 -11.56 19.83
C PHE A 123 7.03 -11.21 18.64
N PHE A 124 6.21 -12.15 18.15
CA PHE A 124 5.37 -11.95 16.97
C PHE A 124 4.53 -10.67 17.02
N ASN A 125 3.98 -10.31 18.19
CA ASN A 125 3.19 -9.08 18.34
C ASN A 125 4.04 -7.81 18.08
N HIS A 126 5.31 -7.78 18.49
CA HIS A 126 6.23 -6.66 18.22
C HIS A 126 6.57 -6.57 16.75
N LEU A 127 6.93 -7.72 16.16
CA LEU A 127 7.27 -7.81 14.74
C LEU A 127 6.09 -7.35 13.88
N LYS A 128 4.88 -7.80 14.21
CA LYS A 128 3.68 -7.47 13.46
C LYS A 128 3.25 -6.01 13.66
N ALA A 129 3.35 -5.48 14.89
CA ALA A 129 3.07 -4.06 15.14
C ALA A 129 3.99 -3.15 14.30
N ALA A 130 5.30 -3.42 14.28
CA ALA A 130 6.25 -2.61 13.50
C ALA A 130 6.12 -2.82 11.98
N ALA A 131 5.88 -4.05 11.52
CA ALA A 131 5.69 -4.34 10.10
C ALA A 131 4.42 -3.67 9.55
N ASP A 132 3.28 -3.82 10.25
CA ASP A 132 2.01 -3.22 9.81
C ASP A 132 2.06 -1.69 9.89
N SER A 133 2.73 -1.13 10.91
CA SER A 133 2.85 0.33 11.04
C SER A 133 3.72 0.95 9.94
N SER A 134 4.63 0.18 9.34
CA SER A 134 5.48 0.66 8.24
C SER A 134 4.66 1.01 6.98
N THR A 135 3.44 0.48 6.84
CA THR A 135 2.53 0.84 5.74
C THR A 135 2.11 2.32 5.79
N ALA A 136 2.14 2.95 6.97
CA ALA A 136 1.82 4.36 7.11
C ALA A 136 2.79 5.25 6.31
N LEU A 137 4.04 4.81 6.10
CA LEU A 137 5.05 5.56 5.36
C LEU A 137 4.71 5.69 3.87
N ALA A 138 3.80 4.86 3.35
CA ALA A 138 3.36 4.90 1.96
C ALA A 138 2.48 6.13 1.62
N TRP A 139 2.16 7.01 2.58
CA TRP A 139 1.43 8.25 2.32
C TRP A 139 2.08 9.13 1.23
N ILE A 140 3.40 9.02 1.04
CA ILE A 140 4.14 9.73 -0.02
C ILE A 140 3.81 9.22 -1.44
N ALA A 141 3.01 8.16 -1.57
CA ALA A 141 2.48 7.69 -2.83
C ALA A 141 1.20 8.44 -3.25
N TYR A 142 0.58 9.22 -2.35
CA TYR A 142 -0.64 9.96 -2.65
C TYR A 142 -0.41 10.97 -3.79
N THR A 143 -1.16 10.81 -4.89
CA THR A 143 -1.04 11.67 -6.08
C THR A 143 -2.28 12.50 -6.38
N GLY A 144 -3.31 12.43 -5.54
CA GLY A 144 -4.59 13.12 -5.68
C GLY A 144 -5.77 12.25 -5.24
N LYS A 145 -6.98 12.81 -5.21
CA LYS A 145 -8.18 12.12 -4.69
C LYS A 145 -8.55 10.86 -5.47
N ASP A 146 -8.18 10.81 -6.74
CA ASP A 146 -8.55 9.73 -7.66
C ASP A 146 -7.49 8.62 -7.75
N CYS A 147 -6.42 8.67 -6.94
CA CYS A 147 -5.33 7.69 -6.98
C CYS A 147 -5.60 6.38 -6.23
N GLY A 148 -6.79 6.22 -5.64
CA GLY A 148 -7.19 5.03 -4.90
C GLY A 148 -6.60 4.92 -3.49
N MET A 149 -5.90 5.94 -3.00
CA MET A 149 -5.44 6.03 -1.60
C MET A 149 -6.22 7.09 -0.83
N SER A 150 -6.35 6.89 0.48
CA SER A 150 -6.88 7.90 1.39
C SER A 150 -5.94 9.10 1.46
N MET A 151 -6.46 10.24 1.92
CA MET A 151 -5.66 11.45 2.13
C MET A 151 -4.48 11.13 3.06
N PRO A 152 -3.31 11.76 2.90
CA PRO A 152 -2.09 11.38 3.63
C PRO A 152 -2.25 11.23 5.14
N ILE A 153 -2.98 12.15 5.78
CA ILE A 153 -3.26 12.13 7.22
C ILE A 153 -4.12 10.90 7.58
N ALA A 154 -5.20 10.66 6.83
CA ALA A 154 -6.09 9.53 7.05
C ALA A 154 -5.37 8.20 6.79
N HIS A 155 -4.52 8.13 5.75
CA HIS A 155 -3.69 6.96 5.47
C HIS A 155 -2.80 6.60 6.66
N VAL A 156 -2.15 7.60 7.30
CA VAL A 156 -1.34 7.36 8.50
C VAL A 156 -2.20 6.83 9.66
N GLU A 157 -3.39 7.38 9.87
CA GLU A 157 -4.31 6.96 10.93
C GLU A 157 -4.86 5.54 10.70
N GLU A 158 -5.31 5.24 9.50
CA GLU A 158 -5.83 3.93 9.07
C GLU A 158 -4.74 2.85 9.16
N SER A 159 -3.52 3.15 8.69
CA SER A 159 -2.37 2.26 8.83
C SER A 159 -2.02 1.99 10.29
N TRP A 160 -2.08 3.01 11.16
CA TRP A 160 -1.82 2.81 12.58
C TRP A 160 -2.85 1.89 13.25
N GLN A 161 -4.13 1.96 12.88
CA GLN A 161 -5.17 1.12 13.48
C GLN A 161 -4.87 -0.38 13.36
N MET A 162 -4.27 -0.80 12.24
CA MET A 162 -3.87 -2.20 12.04
C MET A 162 -2.72 -2.61 12.98
N ALA A 163 -1.70 -1.75 13.08
CA ALA A 163 -0.59 -1.95 14.01
C ALA A 163 -1.03 -1.90 15.49
N GLU A 164 -2.00 -1.03 15.80
CA GLU A 164 -2.50 -0.79 17.15
C GLU A 164 -3.09 -2.06 17.77
N PHE A 165 -3.73 -2.91 16.97
CA PHE A 165 -4.24 -4.19 17.44
C PHE A 165 -3.13 -5.06 18.05
N TYR A 166 -2.00 -5.21 17.35
CA TYR A 166 -0.85 -5.98 17.85
C TYR A 166 -0.11 -5.24 18.95
N ASN A 167 0.00 -3.92 18.85
CA ASN A 167 0.61 -3.07 19.87
C ASN A 167 -0.12 -3.19 21.22
N ASN A 168 -1.45 -3.22 21.20
CA ASN A 168 -2.27 -3.40 22.41
C ASN A 168 -2.04 -4.78 23.06
N LYS A 169 -1.78 -5.81 22.26
CA LYS A 169 -1.42 -7.14 22.81
C LYS A 169 -0.11 -7.10 23.58
N ILE A 170 0.88 -6.35 23.10
CA ILE A 170 2.15 -6.14 23.82
C ILE A 170 1.87 -5.47 25.16
N LEU A 171 1.08 -4.39 25.16
CA LEU A 171 0.71 -3.69 26.40
C LEU A 171 0.03 -4.62 27.40
N VAL A 172 -0.92 -5.45 26.96
CA VAL A 172 -1.63 -6.40 27.83
C VAL A 172 -0.69 -7.50 28.35
N GLU A 173 0.17 -8.03 27.48
CA GLU A 173 1.05 -9.14 27.80
C GLU A 173 2.17 -8.75 28.78
N TYR A 174 2.73 -7.55 28.60
CA TYR A 174 3.94 -7.13 29.32
C TYR A 174 3.70 -6.13 30.46
N LYS A 175 2.46 -5.63 30.67
CA LYS A 175 2.13 -4.64 31.72
C LYS A 175 2.64 -4.96 33.14
N SER A 176 2.84 -6.24 33.44
CA SER A 176 3.31 -6.71 34.75
C SER A 176 4.52 -7.64 34.65
N LYS A 177 5.14 -7.74 33.47
CA LYS A 177 6.30 -8.62 33.22
C LYS A 177 7.57 -7.82 33.05
N ASP A 178 7.57 -6.89 32.09
CA ASP A 178 8.74 -6.09 31.76
C ASP A 178 8.31 -4.71 31.25
N PRO A 179 8.69 -3.63 31.96
CA PRO A 179 8.33 -2.27 31.58
C PRO A 179 8.97 -1.80 30.26
N ASN A 180 10.07 -2.40 29.80
CA ASN A 180 10.72 -2.00 28.55
C ASN A 180 9.84 -2.28 27.33
N HIS A 181 9.14 -3.42 27.32
CA HIS A 181 8.16 -3.77 26.27
C HIS A 181 6.96 -2.82 26.26
N VAL A 182 6.50 -2.41 27.44
CA VAL A 182 5.42 -1.43 27.58
C VAL A 182 5.86 -0.06 27.06
N GLU A 183 7.08 0.36 27.38
CA GLU A 183 7.66 1.61 26.89
C GLU A 183 7.83 1.57 25.37
N TRP A 184 8.34 0.47 24.81
CA TRP A 184 8.47 0.29 23.37
C TRP A 184 7.13 0.45 22.65
N ALA A 185 6.08 -0.21 23.15
CA ALA A 185 4.73 -0.14 22.56
C ALA A 185 4.10 1.27 22.66
N LYS A 186 4.32 1.98 23.77
CA LYS A 186 3.86 3.37 23.93
C LYS A 186 4.63 4.32 23.00
N ALA A 187 5.95 4.20 22.97
CA ALA A 187 6.80 5.02 22.11
C ALA A 187 6.48 4.77 20.62
N LEU A 188 6.22 3.53 20.22
CA LEU A 188 5.80 3.19 18.86
C LEU A 188 4.47 3.87 18.51
N LYS A 189 3.50 3.87 19.43
CA LYS A 189 2.23 4.60 19.22
C LYS A 189 2.47 6.09 19.02
N GLU A 190 3.25 6.71 19.91
CA GLU A 190 3.54 8.15 19.86
C GLU A 190 4.30 8.56 18.59
N LEU A 191 5.14 7.67 18.05
CA LEU A 191 5.84 7.87 16.77
C LEU A 191 4.85 8.08 15.61
N TYR A 192 3.72 7.38 15.58
CA TYR A 192 2.72 7.57 14.53
C TYR A 192 1.66 8.60 14.92
N LEU A 193 1.11 8.47 16.14
CA LEU A 193 0.06 9.31 16.70
C LEU A 193 0.50 9.83 18.09
N PRO A 194 0.92 11.10 18.22
CA PRO A 194 0.76 12.16 17.22
C PRO A 194 1.86 12.30 16.17
N GLY A 195 3.06 11.72 16.34
CA GLY A 195 4.29 12.07 15.62
C GLY A 195 4.16 12.27 14.10
N LEU A 196 4.10 11.17 13.34
CA LEU A 196 4.03 11.21 11.88
C LEU A 196 2.77 11.93 11.38
N ARG A 197 1.62 11.74 12.05
CA ARG A 197 0.34 12.32 11.67
C ARG A 197 0.32 13.85 11.78
N ASP A 198 0.92 14.41 12.83
CA ASP A 198 1.10 15.86 13.00
C ASP A 198 2.08 16.43 11.99
N TYR A 199 3.18 15.73 11.71
CA TYR A 199 4.13 16.11 10.68
C TYR A 199 3.46 16.20 9.30
N VAL A 200 2.75 15.14 8.89
CA VAL A 200 2.04 15.11 7.61
C VAL A 200 0.97 16.19 7.54
N LYS A 201 0.21 16.41 8.61
CA LYS A 201 -0.80 17.49 8.64
C LYS A 201 -0.18 18.87 8.45
N SER A 202 0.99 19.12 9.04
CA SER A 202 1.61 20.44 9.05
C SER A 202 2.34 20.75 7.74
N HIS A 203 2.95 19.74 7.10
CA HIS A 203 3.82 19.96 5.95
C HIS A 203 3.28 19.39 4.62
N TYR A 204 2.44 18.36 4.68
CA TYR A 204 1.91 17.66 3.49
C TYR A 204 0.41 17.33 3.60
N PRO A 205 -0.46 18.28 3.98
CA PRO A 205 -1.89 18.01 4.17
C PRO A 205 -2.60 17.54 2.88
N LEU A 206 -2.05 17.88 1.72
CA LEU A 206 -2.54 17.49 0.39
C LEU A 206 -1.58 16.53 -0.34
N GLY A 207 -0.59 15.98 0.37
CA GLY A 207 0.40 15.05 -0.16
C GLY A 207 1.71 15.71 -0.61
N PRO A 208 2.63 14.91 -1.17
CA PRO A 208 3.94 15.39 -1.61
C PRO A 208 3.87 16.49 -2.65
N VAL A 209 4.70 17.53 -2.45
CA VAL A 209 4.86 18.65 -3.38
C VAL A 209 6.12 18.44 -4.20
N TRP A 210 5.94 18.11 -5.48
CA TRP A 210 7.02 17.83 -6.42
C TRP A 210 7.61 19.11 -7.02
N SER A 211 8.86 19.06 -7.45
CA SER A 211 9.54 20.20 -8.06
C SER A 211 8.99 20.51 -9.45
N ALA A 212 8.62 21.77 -9.71
CA ALA A 212 8.27 22.23 -11.06
C ALA A 212 9.49 22.40 -11.96
N THR A 213 10.69 22.57 -11.37
CA THR A 213 11.91 23.02 -12.07
C THR A 213 13.01 21.96 -12.08
N ALA A 214 12.71 20.72 -11.70
CA ALA A 214 13.71 19.66 -11.83
C ALA A 214 14.14 19.60 -13.30
N LYS A 215 15.44 19.78 -13.55
CA LYS A 215 16.01 19.57 -14.88
C LYS A 215 15.58 18.18 -15.30
N ALA A 216 14.69 18.11 -16.29
CA ALA A 216 14.58 16.89 -17.08
C ALA A 216 16.02 16.54 -17.44
N LYS A 217 16.51 15.37 -17.01
CA LYS A 217 17.69 14.79 -17.63
C LYS A 217 17.24 14.60 -19.07
N ALA A 218 17.52 15.60 -19.90
CA ALA A 218 17.33 15.51 -21.32
C ALA A 218 18.06 14.23 -21.71
N ALA A 219 17.31 13.26 -22.24
CA ALA A 219 17.93 12.24 -23.06
C ALA A 219 18.85 13.01 -24.02
N ALA A 220 20.14 12.67 -24.01
CA ALA A 220 21.13 13.33 -24.83
C ALA A 220 20.55 13.49 -26.25
N PRO A 221 20.64 14.68 -26.87
CA PRO A 221 20.15 14.83 -28.23
C PRO A 221 20.92 13.82 -29.08
N SER A 222 20.20 12.84 -29.61
CA SER A 222 20.73 11.94 -30.63
C SER A 222 21.27 12.82 -31.74
N ALA A 223 22.57 12.69 -32.02
CA ALA A 223 23.24 13.43 -33.07
C ALA A 223 22.42 13.35 -34.38
N PRO A 224 22.31 14.44 -35.15
CA PRO A 224 21.64 14.41 -36.44
C PRO A 224 22.34 13.37 -37.33
N ALA A 225 21.56 12.43 -37.86
CA ALA A 225 22.06 11.45 -38.81
C ALA A 225 22.69 12.17 -40.03
N PRO A 226 23.81 11.68 -40.57
CA PRO A 226 24.44 12.29 -41.74
C PRO A 226 23.49 12.20 -42.95
N PRO A 227 23.50 13.21 -43.85
CA PRO A 227 22.65 13.19 -45.04
C PRO A 227 23.06 12.03 -45.97
N PRO A 228 22.09 11.39 -46.65
CA PRO A 228 22.37 10.28 -47.57
C PRO A 228 23.20 10.76 -48.78
N PRO A 229 24.18 9.97 -49.24
CA PRO A 229 24.97 10.30 -50.44
C PRO A 229 24.11 10.23 -51.71
N PRO A 230 24.40 11.07 -52.73
CA PRO A 230 23.64 11.12 -53.98
C PRO A 230 23.85 9.85 -54.82
N PRO A 231 22.82 9.36 -55.53
CA PRO A 231 22.92 8.16 -56.35
C PRO A 231 23.65 8.43 -57.67
N ALA A 232 24.63 7.59 -58.00
CA ALA A 232 25.27 7.56 -59.32
C ALA A 232 24.60 6.52 -60.23
N SER A 233 24.45 6.91 -61.49
CA SER A 233 23.73 6.22 -62.57
C SER A 233 24.45 4.98 -63.14
N LEU A 234 23.63 3.98 -63.49
CA LEU A 234 23.64 3.12 -64.69
C LEU A 234 24.99 2.61 -65.24
N PHE A 235 25.22 1.28 -65.22
CA PHE A 235 25.16 0.38 -66.39
C PHE A 235 25.81 -1.02 -66.13
N THR A 236 25.06 -2.06 -66.53
CA THR A 236 25.50 -3.28 -67.27
C THR A 236 25.88 -4.61 -66.55
N SER A 237 25.11 -5.64 -66.96
CA SER A 237 25.38 -7.07 -67.21
C SER A 237 25.11 -8.20 -66.19
N GLU A 238 24.13 -9.03 -66.59
CA GLU A 238 24.04 -10.53 -66.62
C GLU A 238 25.03 -11.38 -65.78
N SER A 239 24.70 -12.54 -65.19
CA SER A 239 23.60 -13.51 -65.34
C SER A 239 23.68 -14.57 -64.22
N SER A 240 22.68 -15.49 -64.21
CA SER A 240 22.57 -16.78 -63.50
C SER A 240 21.76 -16.84 -62.19
N SER A 241 20.74 -17.69 -62.24
CA SER A 241 19.71 -18.05 -61.24
C SER A 241 20.02 -19.42 -60.63
N PRO A 242 19.15 -20.09 -59.82
CA PRO A 242 18.04 -19.64 -58.96
C PRO A 242 18.16 -20.22 -57.51
N SER A 243 17.48 -19.61 -56.52
CA SER A 243 16.85 -20.36 -55.40
C SER A 243 15.89 -19.52 -54.55
N SER A 244 14.61 -19.92 -54.65
CA SER A 244 13.52 -19.91 -53.67
C SER A 244 13.38 -18.84 -52.56
N SER A 245 12.20 -18.21 -52.61
CA SER A 245 11.19 -18.12 -51.53
C SER A 245 11.08 -16.85 -50.66
N LYS A 246 9.94 -16.17 -50.89
CA LYS A 246 9.05 -15.42 -49.97
C LYS A 246 9.47 -14.01 -49.47
N PRO A 247 8.62 -12.98 -49.70
CA PRO A 247 8.73 -11.71 -48.99
C PRO A 247 8.20 -11.84 -47.55
N LYS A 248 8.91 -11.20 -46.60
CA LYS A 248 8.44 -10.99 -45.22
C LYS A 248 7.23 -10.06 -45.25
N VAL A 249 6.07 -10.62 -44.89
CA VAL A 249 4.79 -9.92 -44.75
C VAL A 249 4.87 -9.00 -43.53
N GLY A 250 4.86 -7.70 -43.79
CA GLY A 250 4.73 -6.65 -42.78
C GLY A 250 3.28 -6.47 -42.32
N MET A 251 3.13 -5.88 -41.13
CA MET A 251 1.90 -5.52 -40.40
C MET A 251 0.73 -4.92 -41.20
N ALA A 252 0.95 -4.50 -42.45
CA ALA A 252 -0.10 -3.98 -43.33
C ALA A 252 -1.09 -5.06 -43.83
N ALA A 253 -0.71 -6.34 -43.83
CA ALA A 253 -1.64 -7.44 -44.20
C ALA A 253 -2.68 -7.73 -43.09
N VAL A 254 -2.35 -7.44 -41.82
CA VAL A 254 -3.22 -7.73 -40.67
C VAL A 254 -4.41 -6.77 -40.62
N PHE A 255 -4.20 -5.50 -40.97
CA PHE A 255 -5.29 -4.51 -41.03
C PHE A 255 -6.23 -4.71 -42.23
N GLN A 256 -5.74 -5.30 -43.32
CA GLN A 256 -6.56 -5.60 -44.49
C GLN A 256 -7.43 -6.87 -44.28
N GLU A 257 -6.96 -7.83 -43.48
CA GLU A 257 -7.71 -9.03 -43.12
C GLU A 257 -8.86 -8.71 -42.15
N ILE A 258 -8.65 -7.82 -41.17
CA ILE A 258 -9.68 -7.38 -40.21
C ILE A 258 -10.79 -6.57 -40.89
N SER A 259 -10.44 -5.78 -41.91
CA SER A 259 -11.40 -4.91 -42.61
C SER A 259 -12.29 -5.64 -43.62
N SER A 260 -12.08 -6.96 -43.82
CA SER A 260 -12.79 -7.76 -44.83
C SER A 260 -14.05 -8.50 -44.34
N GLY A 261 -14.49 -8.26 -43.09
CA GLY A 261 -15.85 -8.60 -42.65
C GLY A 261 -16.21 -10.10 -42.62
N LYS A 262 -15.23 -11.02 -42.50
CA LYS A 262 -15.51 -12.45 -42.32
C LYS A 262 -15.81 -12.79 -40.85
N PRO A 263 -16.77 -13.68 -40.54
CA PRO A 263 -17.17 -13.98 -39.17
C PRO A 263 -16.06 -14.70 -38.41
N VAL A 264 -15.48 -14.04 -37.40
CA VAL A 264 -14.47 -14.57 -36.46
C VAL A 264 -15.11 -15.52 -35.44
N THR A 265 -15.92 -16.47 -35.90
CA THR A 265 -16.58 -17.46 -35.01
C THR A 265 -16.58 -18.88 -35.58
N SER A 266 -16.01 -19.10 -36.77
CA SER A 266 -16.02 -20.39 -37.46
C SER A 266 -15.05 -21.43 -36.88
N GLY A 267 -14.17 -21.04 -35.95
CA GLY A 267 -13.10 -21.90 -35.40
C GLY A 267 -13.27 -22.38 -33.97
N LEU A 268 -14.28 -21.90 -33.22
CA LEU A 268 -14.51 -22.35 -31.84
C LEU A 268 -15.49 -23.53 -31.82
N ARG A 269 -15.10 -24.64 -31.20
CA ARG A 269 -16.02 -25.76 -30.93
C ARG A 269 -17.15 -25.27 -30.01
N LYS A 270 -18.39 -25.52 -30.41
CA LYS A 270 -19.59 -25.14 -29.67
C LYS A 270 -19.70 -25.99 -28.39
N VAL A 271 -19.68 -25.34 -27.24
CA VAL A 271 -19.90 -25.99 -25.93
C VAL A 271 -21.39 -26.29 -25.79
N THR A 272 -21.77 -27.57 -25.80
CA THR A 272 -23.16 -28.01 -25.57
C THR A 272 -23.49 -27.97 -24.08
N ASP A 273 -24.77 -27.77 -23.74
CA ASP A 273 -25.24 -27.49 -22.37
C ASP A 273 -24.90 -28.59 -21.33
N ASN A 274 -24.55 -29.80 -21.77
CA ASN A 274 -24.09 -30.90 -20.91
C ASN A 274 -22.64 -30.74 -20.43
N MET A 275 -21.86 -29.81 -21.00
CA MET A 275 -20.50 -29.48 -20.55
C MET A 275 -20.46 -28.35 -19.52
N LYS A 276 -21.59 -27.72 -19.21
CA LYS A 276 -21.69 -26.74 -18.12
C LYS A 276 -21.74 -27.49 -16.78
N THR A 277 -20.96 -27.04 -15.81
CA THR A 277 -20.81 -27.65 -14.47
C THR A 277 -22.14 -27.80 -13.70
N LYS A 278 -23.19 -27.09 -14.09
CA LYS A 278 -24.54 -27.15 -13.50
C LYS A 278 -25.38 -28.36 -13.95
N ASN A 279 -25.02 -29.04 -15.05
CA ASN A 279 -25.84 -30.11 -15.66
C ASN A 279 -25.17 -31.50 -15.68
N ARG A 280 -24.15 -31.73 -14.85
CA ARG A 280 -23.45 -33.01 -14.81
C ARG A 280 -24.23 -34.01 -13.93
N ALA A 281 -25.05 -34.85 -14.55
CA ALA A 281 -25.93 -35.81 -13.87
C ALA A 281 -25.23 -37.10 -13.36
N ASP A 282 -23.93 -37.29 -13.61
CA ASP A 282 -23.21 -38.51 -13.19
C ASP A 282 -22.15 -38.21 -12.12
N ARG A 283 -22.60 -38.15 -10.86
CA ARG A 283 -21.86 -38.62 -9.68
C ARG A 283 -22.86 -39.18 -8.66
N THR A 284 -23.38 -40.37 -8.93
CA THR A 284 -23.99 -41.22 -7.91
C THR A 284 -22.90 -41.75 -6.99
N GLY A 285 -22.55 -40.95 -5.97
CA GLY A 285 -21.79 -41.43 -4.82
C GLY A 285 -22.74 -42.02 -3.80
N VAL A 286 -22.97 -43.33 -3.86
CA VAL A 286 -23.53 -44.10 -2.74
C VAL A 286 -22.62 -43.90 -1.53
N VAL A 287 -23.16 -43.35 -0.45
CA VAL A 287 -22.56 -43.46 0.89
C VAL A 287 -23.59 -44.16 1.76
N GLY A 288 -23.21 -45.35 2.22
CA GLY A 288 -24.06 -46.25 2.98
C GLY A 288 -24.54 -45.62 4.29
N ALA A 289 -25.78 -45.94 4.64
CA ALA A 289 -26.33 -45.73 5.96
C ALA A 289 -25.46 -46.46 6.99
N SER A 290 -25.00 -45.74 8.01
CA SER A 290 -24.68 -46.32 9.30
C SER A 290 -25.38 -45.49 10.35
N GLU A 291 -26.34 -46.16 10.99
CA GLU A 291 -27.08 -45.68 12.14
C GLU A 291 -26.13 -45.25 13.25
N LYS A 292 -26.33 -44.05 13.79
CA LYS A 292 -25.97 -43.79 15.17
C LYS A 292 -26.91 -42.76 15.80
N GLU A 293 -27.87 -43.34 16.51
CA GLU A 293 -28.36 -42.97 17.83
C GLU A 293 -28.62 -41.49 18.14
N SER A 294 -29.90 -41.23 18.41
CA SER A 294 -30.47 -40.01 18.93
C SER A 294 -29.76 -39.50 20.19
N ARG A 295 -29.26 -38.27 20.12
CA ARG A 295 -29.15 -37.39 21.29
C ARG A 295 -29.71 -36.02 20.95
N THR A 296 -30.95 -35.81 21.37
CA THR A 296 -31.58 -34.52 21.57
C THR A 296 -30.69 -33.70 22.50
N SER A 297 -29.96 -32.74 21.93
CA SER A 297 -29.37 -31.66 22.71
C SER A 297 -30.00 -30.35 22.24
N SER A 298 -30.85 -29.81 23.09
CA SER A 298 -31.39 -28.47 22.98
C SER A 298 -30.22 -27.48 22.84
N PRO A 299 -30.16 -26.59 21.84
CA PRO A 299 -29.08 -25.63 21.77
C PRO A 299 -29.29 -24.60 22.88
N SER A 300 -28.36 -24.58 23.83
CA SER A 300 -28.23 -23.53 24.82
C SER A 300 -27.95 -22.20 24.11
N PHE A 301 -28.85 -21.23 24.29
CA PHE A 301 -28.62 -19.84 23.92
C PHE A 301 -27.45 -19.28 24.74
N SER A 302 -26.26 -19.27 24.15
CA SER A 302 -25.18 -18.40 24.62
C SER A 302 -25.55 -16.97 24.20
N LYS A 303 -25.44 -16.04 25.15
CA LYS A 303 -25.71 -14.59 25.01
C LYS A 303 -25.21 -14.04 23.66
N ALA A 304 -26.08 -13.99 22.66
CA ALA A 304 -25.89 -13.16 21.49
C ALA A 304 -26.51 -11.80 21.80
N GLY A 305 -25.88 -10.71 21.33
CA GLY A 305 -26.46 -9.36 21.45
C GLY A 305 -27.83 -9.28 20.73
N PRO A 306 -28.61 -8.21 20.94
CA PRO A 306 -29.92 -8.08 20.32
C PRO A 306 -29.82 -8.25 18.79
N PRO A 307 -30.78 -8.94 18.16
CA PRO A 307 -30.76 -9.18 16.71
C PRO A 307 -30.85 -7.85 15.98
N LYS A 308 -29.93 -7.62 15.03
CA LYS A 308 -29.80 -6.36 14.33
C LYS A 308 -29.89 -6.58 12.82
N LEU A 309 -30.73 -5.79 12.15
CA LEU A 309 -30.83 -5.71 10.69
C LEU A 309 -31.15 -4.24 10.37
N GLU A 310 -30.13 -3.47 10.04
CA GLU A 310 -30.29 -2.06 9.70
C GLU A 310 -29.24 -1.62 8.67
N LEU A 311 -29.58 -0.59 7.89
CA LEU A 311 -28.65 0.11 7.02
C LEU A 311 -27.95 1.21 7.81
N GLN A 312 -26.69 0.99 8.17
CA GLN A 312 -25.87 2.00 8.83
C GLN A 312 -25.25 2.95 7.81
N MET A 313 -25.36 4.25 8.13
CA MET A 313 -24.72 5.36 7.39
C MET A 313 -25.06 5.37 5.89
N GLY A 314 -26.20 4.79 5.50
CA GLY A 314 -26.66 4.71 4.10
C GLY A 314 -25.81 3.83 3.17
N ARG A 315 -24.77 3.15 3.70
CA ARG A 315 -23.78 2.42 2.89
C ARG A 315 -23.50 1.00 3.35
N LYS A 316 -23.80 0.63 4.59
CA LYS A 316 -23.46 -0.69 5.14
C LYS A 316 -24.68 -1.37 5.79
N TRP A 317 -25.12 -2.49 5.24
CA TRP A 317 -26.11 -3.35 5.88
C TRP A 317 -25.46 -4.15 6.99
N VAL A 318 -25.98 -4.06 8.21
CA VAL A 318 -25.46 -4.78 9.39
C VAL A 318 -26.49 -5.82 9.82
N VAL A 319 -26.14 -7.10 9.67
CA VAL A 319 -26.96 -8.26 10.04
C VAL A 319 -26.26 -9.03 11.16
N GLU A 320 -26.70 -8.82 12.40
CA GLU A 320 -26.07 -9.43 13.57
C GLU A 320 -27.02 -10.31 14.38
N ASN A 321 -26.48 -11.40 14.92
CA ASN A 321 -27.10 -12.27 15.93
C ASN A 321 -28.49 -12.82 15.54
N GLN A 322 -28.72 -13.06 14.24
CA GLN A 322 -29.95 -13.69 13.76
C GLN A 322 -29.84 -15.22 13.90
N ILE A 323 -30.70 -15.84 14.73
CA ILE A 323 -30.69 -17.28 14.99
C ILE A 323 -32.01 -17.90 14.56
N GLY A 324 -31.99 -18.87 13.64
CA GLY A 324 -33.17 -19.61 13.18
C GLY A 324 -34.12 -18.88 12.21
N ARG A 325 -33.76 -17.67 11.72
CA ARG A 325 -34.64 -16.87 10.84
C ARG A 325 -34.34 -17.13 9.37
N LYS A 326 -35.31 -17.70 8.65
CA LYS A 326 -35.15 -18.08 7.23
C LYS A 326 -35.74 -17.10 6.23
N ASN A 327 -36.30 -15.99 6.70
CA ASN A 327 -37.05 -15.01 5.93
C ASN A 327 -36.47 -13.58 6.05
N LEU A 328 -35.15 -13.44 6.20
CA LEU A 328 -34.52 -12.12 6.21
C LEU A 328 -34.36 -11.64 4.76
N VAL A 329 -34.90 -10.47 4.44
CA VAL A 329 -34.85 -9.91 3.08
C VAL A 329 -34.31 -8.48 3.13
N ILE A 330 -33.36 -8.17 2.23
CA ILE A 330 -32.89 -6.81 1.94
C ILE A 330 -33.34 -6.49 0.51
N ASP A 331 -34.40 -5.67 0.41
CA ASP A 331 -35.06 -5.34 -0.87
C ASP A 331 -34.46 -4.12 -1.58
N ASP A 332 -33.75 -3.23 -0.87
CA ASP A 332 -33.21 -1.97 -1.41
C ASP A 332 -31.68 -1.91 -1.25
N CYS A 333 -30.97 -2.58 -2.16
CA CYS A 333 -29.51 -2.67 -2.16
C CYS A 333 -28.90 -1.95 -3.36
N ASP A 334 -28.13 -0.89 -3.11
CA ASP A 334 -27.32 -0.18 -4.12
C ASP A 334 -25.98 -0.92 -4.32
N ALA A 335 -25.46 -0.96 -5.55
CA ALA A 335 -24.17 -1.57 -5.90
C ALA A 335 -22.96 -1.00 -5.13
N LYS A 336 -23.11 0.17 -4.49
CA LYS A 336 -22.09 0.80 -3.63
C LYS A 336 -22.21 0.43 -2.15
N GLN A 337 -23.20 -0.38 -1.78
CA GLN A 337 -23.44 -0.81 -0.41
C GLN A 337 -22.78 -2.16 -0.10
N SER A 338 -22.37 -2.36 1.15
CA SER A 338 -21.73 -3.60 1.63
C SER A 338 -22.57 -4.27 2.72
N VAL A 339 -22.67 -5.60 2.72
CA VAL A 339 -23.40 -6.37 3.76
C VAL A 339 -22.41 -6.98 4.74
N TYR A 340 -22.60 -6.72 6.04
CA TYR A 340 -21.81 -7.27 7.13
C TYR A 340 -22.67 -8.22 7.95
N ILE A 341 -22.24 -9.48 8.06
CA ILE A 341 -22.98 -10.55 8.74
C ILE A 341 -22.13 -11.08 9.90
N PHE A 342 -22.67 -11.05 11.11
CA PHE A 342 -21.94 -11.53 12.30
C PHE A 342 -22.85 -12.28 13.28
N GLY A 343 -22.40 -13.41 13.82
CA GLY A 343 -23.12 -14.14 14.87
C GLY A 343 -24.45 -14.78 14.43
N CYS A 344 -24.74 -14.89 13.13
CA CYS A 344 -25.94 -15.53 12.62
C CYS A 344 -25.81 -17.06 12.60
N LYS A 345 -26.83 -17.79 13.07
CA LYS A 345 -26.91 -19.26 13.06
C LYS A 345 -28.25 -19.72 12.47
N ASP A 346 -28.25 -20.80 11.69
CA ASP A 346 -29.46 -21.40 11.07
C ASP A 346 -30.42 -20.38 10.42
N SER A 347 -29.86 -19.33 9.80
CA SER A 347 -30.63 -18.23 9.21
C SER A 347 -30.36 -18.10 7.71
N VAL A 348 -31.37 -17.65 6.95
CA VAL A 348 -31.30 -17.44 5.50
C VAL A 348 -31.58 -15.96 5.22
N LEU A 349 -30.62 -15.31 4.57
CA LEU A 349 -30.69 -13.92 4.13
C LEU A 349 -30.82 -13.88 2.60
N GLN A 350 -31.89 -13.27 2.10
CA GLN A 350 -32.10 -12.97 0.70
C GLN A 350 -31.73 -11.51 0.45
N VAL A 351 -30.72 -11.28 -0.37
CA VAL A 351 -30.33 -9.93 -0.80
C VAL A 351 -30.78 -9.78 -2.25
N GLN A 352 -31.72 -8.88 -2.51
CA GLN A 352 -32.20 -8.63 -3.87
C GLN A 352 -31.45 -7.42 -4.44
N GLY A 353 -30.61 -7.64 -5.46
CA GLY A 353 -29.81 -6.59 -6.11
C GLY A 353 -28.50 -7.10 -6.73
N ASN A 354 -27.83 -6.27 -7.53
CA ASN A 354 -26.49 -6.55 -8.06
C ASN A 354 -25.43 -6.02 -7.08
N PHE A 355 -24.69 -6.90 -6.42
CA PHE A 355 -23.64 -6.53 -5.46
C PHE A 355 -22.38 -7.40 -5.56
N TYR A 356 -21.27 -6.89 -5.01
CA TYR A 356 -20.05 -7.65 -4.78
C TYR A 356 -20.05 -8.15 -3.32
N THR A 357 -20.04 -9.46 -3.11
CA THR A 357 -19.90 -10.07 -1.79
C THR A 357 -18.42 -10.26 -1.43
N LEU A 358 -18.02 -9.82 -0.24
CA LEU A 358 -16.70 -10.09 0.36
C LEU A 358 -16.84 -11.05 1.54
#